data_AF-A0A1B0DH61-F1
#
_entry.id   AF-A0A1B0DH61-F1
#
_cell.length_a   1.000
_cell.length_b   1.000
_cell.length_c   1.000
_cell.angle_alpha   90.00
_cell.angle_beta   90.00
_cell.angle_gamma   90.00
#
_symmetry.space_group_name_H-M   'P 1'
#
loop_
_entity.id
_entity.type
_entity.pdbx_description
1 polymer ?
#
loop_
_entity_poly.entity_id
_entity_poly.type
_entity_poly.pdbx_seq_one_letter_code
_entity_poly.pdbx_strand_id
1 'polypeptide(L)'
;MVERNLVQFSDSLNDTQILMQDVERKNYLYVRDRPAINHLIYSDYVYRKTISLTDEKIQCPFAVAKTPFMKRKRAFAYPKNSSLHLLFDPVLLHLVESGIVKYKLWQGLPNAEICPSNLVSTERQLRNGDLMMTYYIMIAGFCTSTVVFVSELFFRYLNNRGICMPKDGRERLQRKLHVFKENVKVDNVTPPPPYTTLFNRSRNILGSIAEPKEFAARETNTLQRQNINGREYFVVKGNDGASRLIPLRVPSAALFQYSYTK
;
A
#
# COMPACT_ATOMS: atom_id res chain seq x y z
N MET A 1 10.07 3.93 -32.59
CA MET A 1 9.14 3.16 -31.73
C MET A 1 8.51 2.00 -32.50
N VAL A 2 7.90 2.26 -33.65
CA VAL A 2 7.37 1.22 -34.56
C VAL A 2 8.48 0.27 -35.04
N GLU A 3 9.63 0.79 -35.45
CA GLU A 3 10.79 -0.03 -35.89
C GLU A 3 11.41 -0.92 -34.81
N ARG A 4 11.07 -0.71 -33.53
CA ARG A 4 11.51 -1.59 -32.42
C ARG A 4 10.44 -2.58 -31.98
N ASN A 5 9.35 -2.74 -32.76
CA ASN A 5 8.16 -3.53 -32.42
C ASN A 5 7.51 -3.17 -31.08
N LEU A 6 7.72 -1.94 -30.58
CA LEU A 6 7.14 -1.48 -29.32
C LEU A 6 5.71 -0.95 -29.49
N VAL A 7 5.28 -0.72 -30.74
CA VAL A 7 3.97 -0.20 -31.10
C VAL A 7 3.50 -0.90 -32.36
N GLN A 8 2.32 -1.50 -32.29
CA GLN A 8 1.64 -2.11 -33.42
C GLN A 8 0.35 -1.33 -33.69
N PHE A 9 0.11 -0.99 -34.95
CA PHE A 9 -1.19 -0.48 -35.37
C PHE A 9 -2.13 -1.67 -35.49
N SER A 10 -3.31 -1.57 -34.89
CA SER A 10 -4.33 -2.60 -35.06
C SER A 10 -4.93 -2.50 -36.46
N ASP A 11 -4.92 -3.62 -37.18
CA ASP A 11 -5.62 -3.78 -38.46
C ASP A 11 -7.13 -4.00 -38.27
N SER A 12 -7.55 -4.34 -37.05
CA SER A 12 -8.96 -4.58 -36.74
C SER A 12 -9.71 -3.26 -36.56
N LEU A 13 -10.89 -3.19 -37.18
CA LEU A 13 -11.82 -2.06 -37.09
C LEU A 13 -12.65 -2.09 -35.80
N ASN A 14 -12.69 -3.24 -35.11
CA ASN A 14 -13.55 -3.44 -33.95
C ASN A 14 -12.76 -3.33 -32.64
N ASP A 15 -12.98 -2.23 -31.93
CA ASP A 15 -12.32 -1.88 -30.68
C ASP A 15 -12.49 -2.93 -29.57
N THR A 16 -13.63 -3.63 -29.55
CA THR A 16 -13.89 -4.69 -28.56
C THR A 16 -12.99 -5.90 -28.75
N GLN A 17 -12.67 -6.24 -30.01
CA GLN A 17 -11.76 -7.36 -30.31
C GLN A 17 -10.32 -7.02 -29.93
N ILE A 18 -9.90 -5.77 -30.16
CA ILE A 18 -8.58 -5.29 -29.72
C ILE A 18 -8.45 -5.40 -28.20
N LEU A 19 -9.49 -4.98 -27.47
CA LEU A 19 -9.49 -5.03 -26.01
C LEU A 19 -9.33 -6.48 -25.50
N MET A 20 -10.05 -7.43 -26.07
CA MET A 20 -10.01 -8.84 -25.65
C MET A 20 -8.74 -9.57 -26.12
N GLN A 21 -8.26 -9.31 -27.33
CA GLN A 21 -7.17 -10.09 -27.93
C GLN A 21 -5.80 -9.49 -27.63
N ASP A 22 -5.65 -8.17 -27.69
CA ASP A 22 -4.34 -7.53 -27.55
C ASP A 22 -4.12 -7.02 -26.13
N VAL A 23 -5.13 -6.42 -25.49
CA VAL A 23 -4.98 -5.92 -24.11
C VAL A 23 -5.05 -7.07 -23.11
N GLU A 24 -6.12 -7.87 -23.14
CA GLU A 24 -6.32 -8.93 -22.12
C GLU A 24 -5.36 -10.11 -22.28
N ARG A 25 -5.15 -10.62 -23.50
CA ARG A 25 -4.29 -11.82 -23.71
C ARG A 25 -2.81 -11.50 -23.85
N LYS A 26 -2.45 -10.41 -24.54
CA LYS A 26 -1.05 -10.07 -24.84
C LYS A 26 -0.49 -8.97 -23.93
N ASN A 27 -1.31 -8.38 -23.05
CA ASN A 27 -0.91 -7.29 -22.15
C ASN A 27 -0.34 -6.05 -22.88
N TYR A 28 -0.87 -5.74 -24.07
CA TYR A 28 -0.48 -4.53 -24.78
C TYR A 28 -1.20 -3.28 -24.27
N LEU A 29 -0.51 -2.14 -24.36
CA LEU A 29 -1.10 -0.83 -24.10
C LEU A 29 -1.94 -0.40 -25.29
N TYR A 30 -3.26 -0.31 -25.10
CA TYR A 30 -4.15 0.23 -26.12
C TYR A 30 -4.26 1.74 -26.03
N VAL A 31 -3.89 2.42 -27.12
CA VAL A 31 -3.86 3.88 -27.21
C VAL A 31 -4.94 4.35 -28.17
N ARG A 32 -5.90 5.12 -27.63
CA ARG A 32 -6.98 5.71 -28.41
C ARG A 32 -7.48 7.00 -27.77
N ASP A 33 -8.32 7.70 -28.50
CA ASP A 33 -9.05 8.85 -28.03
C ASP A 33 -9.90 8.57 -26.79
N ARG A 34 -9.85 9.49 -25.83
CA ARG A 34 -10.48 9.29 -24.52
C ARG A 34 -12.00 9.06 -24.58
N PRO A 35 -12.79 9.80 -25.37
CA PRO A 35 -14.23 9.51 -25.49
C PRO A 35 -14.52 8.10 -26.03
N ALA A 36 -13.72 7.62 -27.00
CA ALA A 36 -13.88 6.28 -27.54
C ALA A 36 -13.51 5.20 -26.51
N ILE A 37 -12.43 5.42 -25.75
CA ILE A 37 -12.05 4.52 -24.64
C ILE A 37 -13.14 4.47 -23.58
N ASN A 38 -13.70 5.61 -23.16
CA ASN A 38 -14.71 5.61 -22.11
C ASN A 38 -15.96 4.83 -22.53
N HIS A 39 -16.42 4.98 -23.77
CA HIS A 39 -17.52 4.20 -24.33
C HIS A 39 -17.19 2.71 -24.39
N LEU A 40 -15.99 2.37 -24.87
CA LEU A 40 -15.53 0.99 -24.97
C LEU A 40 -15.50 0.30 -23.59
N ILE A 41 -14.85 0.92 -22.60
CA ILE A 41 -14.74 0.38 -21.24
C ILE A 41 -16.12 0.30 -20.58
N TYR A 42 -16.99 1.30 -20.78
CA TYR A 42 -18.34 1.25 -20.24
C TYR A 42 -19.17 0.11 -20.84
N SER A 43 -19.07 -0.11 -22.16
CA SER A 43 -19.77 -1.21 -22.83
C SER A 43 -19.31 -2.58 -22.35
N ASP A 44 -18.00 -2.77 -22.14
CA ASP A 44 -17.42 -3.99 -21.57
C ASP A 44 -17.86 -4.19 -20.11
N TYR A 45 -17.85 -3.13 -19.30
CA TYR A 45 -18.35 -3.16 -17.92
C TYR A 45 -19.82 -3.59 -17.86
N VAL A 46 -20.69 -3.01 -18.70
CA VAL A 46 -22.11 -3.40 -18.77
C VAL A 46 -22.24 -4.87 -19.14
N TYR A 47 -21.47 -5.36 -20.13
CA TYR A 47 -21.46 -6.76 -20.51
C TYR A 47 -21.04 -7.68 -19.36
N ARG A 48 -19.91 -7.39 -18.70
CA ARG A 48 -19.39 -8.22 -17.59
C ARG A 48 -20.29 -8.20 -16.36
N LYS A 49 -20.99 -7.09 -16.12
CA LYS A 49 -22.02 -6.99 -15.07
C LYS A 49 -23.21 -7.93 -15.31
N THR A 50 -23.51 -8.30 -16.56
CA THR A 50 -24.55 -9.31 -16.84
C THR A 50 -24.11 -10.73 -16.50
N ILE A 51 -22.80 -10.99 -16.49
CA ILE A 51 -22.22 -12.31 -16.22
C ILE A 51 -22.00 -12.51 -14.71
N SER A 52 -21.45 -11.49 -14.02
CA SER A 52 -21.15 -11.55 -12.59
C SER A 52 -21.66 -10.31 -11.87
N LEU A 53 -22.64 -10.48 -10.98
CA LEU A 53 -23.19 -9.39 -10.17
C LEU A 53 -22.32 -9.00 -8.96
N THR A 54 -21.56 -9.94 -8.40
CA THR A 54 -20.99 -9.79 -7.05
C THR A 54 -19.50 -9.47 -7.02
N ASP A 55 -18.74 -9.74 -8.10
CA ASP A 55 -17.29 -9.55 -8.12
C ASP A 55 -16.91 -8.33 -8.97
N GLU A 56 -16.60 -7.22 -8.30
CA GLU A 56 -16.15 -5.98 -8.95
C GLU A 56 -14.83 -6.17 -9.71
N LYS A 57 -13.97 -7.10 -9.29
CA LYS A 57 -12.68 -7.34 -9.95
C LYS A 57 -12.87 -7.96 -11.33
N ILE A 58 -13.89 -8.80 -11.49
CA ILE A 58 -14.25 -9.39 -12.79
C ILE A 58 -14.95 -8.36 -13.66
N GLN A 59 -15.73 -7.45 -13.08
CA GLN A 59 -16.42 -6.37 -13.80
C GLN A 59 -15.46 -5.32 -14.38
N CYS A 60 -14.34 -5.07 -13.69
CA CYS A 60 -13.39 -4.01 -14.02
C CYS A 60 -11.94 -4.54 -14.19
N PRO A 61 -11.65 -5.29 -15.27
CA PRO A 61 -10.30 -5.83 -15.50
C PRO A 61 -9.32 -4.79 -16.06
N PHE A 62 -9.82 -3.72 -16.69
CA PHE A 62 -9.00 -2.74 -17.39
C PHE A 62 -8.84 -1.45 -16.57
N ALA A 63 -7.64 -0.88 -16.60
CA ALA A 63 -7.35 0.43 -16.02
C ALA A 63 -7.07 1.46 -17.12
N VAL A 64 -7.66 2.64 -17.01
CA VAL A 64 -7.42 3.76 -17.93
C VAL A 64 -6.54 4.80 -17.25
N ALA A 65 -5.50 5.27 -17.95
CA ALA A 65 -4.63 6.32 -17.43
C ALA A 65 -5.42 7.62 -17.18
N LYS A 66 -5.30 8.17 -15.96
CA LYS A 66 -5.99 9.42 -15.57
C LYS A 66 -5.53 10.60 -16.40
N THR A 67 -4.25 10.65 -16.74
CA THR A 67 -3.64 11.71 -17.54
C THR A 67 -3.42 11.24 -18.99
N PRO A 68 -3.80 12.05 -20.00
CA PRO A 68 -3.51 11.72 -21.39
C PRO A 68 -2.01 11.91 -21.67
N PHE A 69 -1.39 10.97 -22.38
CA PHE A 69 0.00 11.07 -22.81
C PHE A 69 0.21 12.18 -23.87
N MET A 70 -0.82 12.46 -24.68
CA MET A 70 -0.78 13.50 -25.71
C MET A 70 -2.16 14.14 -25.85
N LYS A 71 -2.19 15.47 -26.04
CA LYS A 71 -3.38 16.22 -26.40
C LYS A 71 -3.24 16.71 -27.84
N ARG A 72 -4.22 16.41 -28.68
CA ARG A 72 -4.31 16.92 -30.05
C ARG A 72 -5.65 17.60 -30.27
N LYS A 73 -5.64 18.72 -30.99
CA LYS A 73 -6.87 19.38 -31.44
C LYS A 73 -7.42 18.61 -32.64
N ARG A 74 -8.72 18.39 -32.67
CA ARG A 74 -9.41 17.89 -33.88
C ARG A 74 -10.04 19.08 -34.59
N ALA A 75 -9.95 19.05 -35.91
CA ALA A 75 -10.58 20.03 -36.77
C ALA A 75 -11.14 19.31 -38.00
N PHE A 76 -12.16 19.89 -38.61
CA PHE A 76 -12.62 19.46 -39.91
C PHE A 76 -11.66 20.02 -40.96
N ALA A 77 -11.25 19.18 -41.89
CA ALA A 77 -10.39 19.58 -42.99
C ALA A 77 -11.23 19.70 -44.25
N TYR A 78 -11.06 20.81 -44.96
CA TYR A 78 -11.70 21.06 -46.25
C TYR A 78 -10.64 21.07 -47.35
N PRO A 79 -11.00 20.77 -48.61
CA PRO A 79 -10.09 20.95 -49.74
C PRO A 79 -9.54 22.38 -49.79
N LYS A 80 -8.29 22.53 -50.25
CA LYS A 80 -7.68 23.86 -50.42
C LYS A 80 -8.55 24.71 -51.36
N ASN A 81 -8.75 25.98 -51.01
CA ASN A 81 -9.61 26.95 -51.72
C ASN A 81 -11.12 26.61 -51.75
N SER A 82 -11.60 25.75 -50.85
CA SER A 82 -13.02 25.49 -50.71
C SER A 82 -13.74 26.60 -49.93
N SER A 83 -14.90 27.05 -50.40
CA SER A 83 -15.78 27.99 -49.69
C SER A 83 -16.56 27.35 -48.53
N LEU A 84 -16.44 26.03 -48.33
CA LEU A 84 -17.17 25.30 -47.29
C LEU A 84 -16.86 25.76 -45.86
N HIS A 85 -15.66 26.26 -45.62
CA HIS A 85 -15.27 26.78 -44.30
C HIS A 85 -16.16 27.97 -43.88
N LEU A 86 -16.59 28.82 -44.82
CA LEU A 86 -17.48 29.96 -44.56
C LEU A 86 -18.86 29.52 -44.06
N LEU A 87 -19.31 28.33 -44.48
CA LEU A 87 -20.62 27.80 -44.10
C LEU A 87 -20.54 26.99 -42.81
N PHE A 88 -19.54 26.11 -42.69
CA PHE A 88 -19.50 25.13 -41.60
C PHE A 88 -18.78 25.62 -40.35
N ASP A 89 -17.73 26.43 -40.45
CA ASP A 89 -16.99 26.91 -39.28
C ASP A 89 -17.89 27.67 -38.28
N PRO A 90 -18.77 28.61 -38.69
CA PRO A 90 -19.65 29.30 -37.73
C PRO A 90 -20.66 28.34 -37.09
N VAL A 91 -21.21 27.40 -37.86
CA VAL A 91 -22.16 26.40 -37.35
C VAL A 91 -21.46 25.48 -36.34
N LEU A 92 -20.27 25.00 -36.66
CA LEU A 92 -19.46 24.15 -35.78
C LEU A 92 -19.06 24.90 -34.50
N LEU A 93 -18.71 26.17 -34.62
CA LEU A 93 -18.42 27.02 -33.46
C LEU A 93 -19.63 27.12 -32.53
N HIS A 94 -20.82 27.41 -33.07
CA HIS A 94 -22.05 27.45 -32.28
C HIS A 94 -22.41 26.09 -31.65
N LEU A 95 -22.13 24.96 -32.32
CA LEU A 95 -22.32 23.62 -31.75
C LEU A 95 -21.36 23.34 -30.58
N VAL A 96 -20.17 23.93 -30.59
CA VAL A 96 -19.21 23.83 -29.49
C VAL A 96 -19.59 24.77 -28.35
N GLU A 97 -19.94 26.02 -28.66
CA GLU A 97 -20.34 27.05 -27.69
C GLU A 97 -21.63 26.67 -26.94
N SER A 98 -22.62 26.14 -27.66
CA SER A 98 -23.85 25.59 -27.06
C SER A 98 -23.61 24.32 -26.22
N GLY A 99 -22.43 23.72 -26.31
CA GLY A 99 -22.09 22.49 -25.59
C GLY A 99 -22.70 21.22 -26.18
N ILE A 100 -23.32 21.26 -27.37
CA ILE A 100 -23.90 20.09 -28.04
C ILE A 100 -22.83 19.03 -28.30
N VAL A 101 -21.64 19.45 -28.76
CA VAL A 101 -20.51 18.52 -28.98
C VAL A 101 -20.12 17.83 -27.67
N LYS A 102 -20.03 18.59 -26.57
CA LYS A 102 -19.71 18.03 -25.25
C LYS A 102 -20.80 17.05 -24.81
N TYR A 103 -22.07 17.41 -24.95
CA TYR A 103 -23.19 16.53 -24.62
C TYR A 103 -23.15 15.23 -25.43
N LYS A 104 -22.94 15.32 -26.75
CA LYS A 104 -22.86 14.15 -27.63
C LYS A 104 -21.70 13.22 -27.29
N LEU A 105 -20.55 13.76 -26.88
CA LEU A 105 -19.41 12.93 -26.43
C LEU A 105 -19.72 12.15 -25.15
N TRP A 106 -20.55 12.71 -24.26
CA TRP A 106 -20.94 12.09 -22.99
C TRP A 106 -22.26 11.30 -23.07
N GLN A 107 -22.98 11.38 -24.18
CA GLN A 107 -24.28 10.73 -24.34
C GLN A 107 -24.15 9.22 -24.16
N GLY A 108 -24.86 8.64 -23.17
CA GLY A 108 -24.83 7.21 -22.88
C GLY A 108 -23.75 6.77 -21.89
N LEU A 109 -22.90 7.69 -21.41
CA LEU A 109 -21.97 7.40 -20.31
C LEU A 109 -22.53 7.85 -18.96
N PRO A 110 -22.16 7.17 -17.86
CA PRO A 110 -22.46 7.63 -16.53
C PRO A 110 -21.66 8.90 -16.19
N ASN A 111 -22.21 9.76 -15.31
CA ASN A 111 -21.51 10.93 -14.79
C ASN A 111 -20.42 10.58 -13.75
N ALA A 112 -20.39 9.33 -13.28
CA ALA A 112 -19.41 8.81 -12.34
C ALA A 112 -18.21 8.17 -13.06
N GLU A 113 -17.06 8.09 -12.38
CA GLU A 113 -15.88 7.39 -12.91
C GLU A 113 -16.20 5.91 -13.15
N ILE A 114 -15.88 5.43 -14.35
CA ILE A 114 -16.00 4.01 -14.70
C ILE A 114 -14.82 3.29 -14.07
N CYS A 115 -15.10 2.31 -13.19
CA CYS A 115 -14.08 1.49 -12.54
C CYS A 115 -13.00 2.33 -11.81
N PRO A 116 -13.33 2.98 -10.67
CA PRO A 116 -12.37 3.81 -9.95
C PRO A 116 -11.18 2.97 -9.47
N SER A 117 -9.99 3.20 -10.03
CA SER A 117 -8.74 2.56 -9.56
C SER A 117 -8.37 3.01 -8.15
N ASN A 118 -8.98 4.09 -7.67
CA ASN A 118 -8.94 4.52 -6.30
C ASN A 118 -10.21 4.04 -5.62
N LEU A 119 -10.24 2.76 -5.24
CA LEU A 119 -10.73 2.48 -3.91
C LEU A 119 -9.79 3.29 -3.02
N VAL A 120 -10.19 4.51 -2.63
CA VAL A 120 -9.57 5.21 -1.51
C VAL A 120 -9.41 4.11 -0.49
N SER A 121 -8.15 3.80 -0.18
CA SER A 121 -7.81 2.80 0.80
C SER A 121 -8.40 3.30 2.12
N THR A 122 -9.70 3.08 2.33
CA THR A 122 -10.22 2.69 3.63
C THR A 122 -9.25 1.61 4.04
N GLU A 123 -8.35 1.98 4.95
CA GLU A 123 -7.17 1.20 5.30
C GLU A 123 -7.57 -0.27 5.30
N ARG A 124 -6.95 -1.04 4.38
CA ARG A 124 -7.27 -2.46 4.15
C ARG A 124 -7.47 -3.07 5.52
N GLN A 125 -8.73 -3.35 5.88
CA GLN A 125 -9.02 -3.97 7.16
C GLN A 125 -8.20 -5.25 7.19
N LEU A 126 -7.44 -5.46 8.26
CA LEU A 126 -6.58 -6.64 8.39
C LEU A 126 -7.45 -7.87 8.14
N ARG A 127 -7.26 -8.50 6.97
CA ARG A 127 -8.04 -9.68 6.59
C ARG A 127 -7.38 -10.85 7.31
N ASN A 128 -8.19 -11.81 7.77
CA ASN A 128 -7.64 -13.00 8.43
C ASN A 128 -6.58 -13.74 7.59
N GLY A 129 -6.59 -13.55 6.25
CA GLY A 129 -5.55 -14.02 5.33
C GLY A 129 -4.16 -13.44 5.60
N ASP A 130 -4.05 -12.16 5.96
CA ASP A 130 -2.77 -11.50 6.27
C ASP A 130 -2.25 -11.94 7.65
N LEU A 131 -3.16 -12.37 8.54
CA LEU A 131 -2.84 -12.91 9.87
C LEU A 131 -2.47 -14.41 9.83
N MET A 132 -2.66 -15.12 8.70
CA MET A 132 -2.43 -16.57 8.61
C MET A 132 -0.99 -16.99 8.97
N MET A 133 0.01 -16.19 8.59
CA MET A 133 1.41 -16.46 8.96
C MET A 133 1.58 -16.52 10.48
N THR A 134 0.90 -15.64 11.22
CA THR A 134 0.98 -15.62 12.68
C THR A 134 0.26 -16.81 13.31
N TYR A 135 -0.86 -17.26 12.73
CA TYR A 135 -1.53 -18.49 13.18
C TYR A 135 -0.67 -19.73 12.98
N TYR A 136 0.03 -19.84 11.84
CA TYR A 136 0.96 -20.94 11.61
C TYR A 136 2.11 -20.96 12.63
N ILE A 137 2.70 -19.81 12.96
CA ILE A 137 3.76 -19.71 13.96
C ILE A 137 3.24 -20.08 15.35
N MET A 138 2.06 -19.60 15.76
CA MET A 138 1.47 -19.95 17.06
C MET A 138 1.18 -21.44 17.18
N ILE A 139 0.58 -22.05 16.15
CA ILE A 139 0.26 -23.48 16.16
C ILE A 139 1.54 -24.32 16.19
N ALA A 140 2.56 -23.97 15.39
CA ALA A 140 3.84 -24.66 15.40
C ALA A 140 4.54 -24.56 16.77
N GLY A 141 4.52 -23.38 17.40
CA GLY A 141 5.05 -23.17 18.75
C GLY A 141 4.32 -23.99 19.81
N PHE A 142 3.00 -24.10 19.69
CA PHE A 142 2.18 -24.92 20.60
C PHE A 142 2.43 -26.43 20.41
N CYS A 143 2.53 -26.90 19.16
CA CYS A 143 2.82 -28.30 18.87
C CYS A 143 4.22 -28.70 19.36
N THR A 144 5.24 -27.86 19.14
CA THR A 144 6.61 -28.16 19.58
C THR A 144 6.73 -28.19 21.10
N SER A 145 6.12 -27.25 21.82
CA SER A 145 6.12 -27.26 23.29
C SER A 145 5.38 -28.47 23.86
N THR A 146 4.25 -28.85 23.26
CA THR A 146 3.48 -30.04 23.64
C THR A 146 4.30 -31.32 23.45
N VAL A 147 5.02 -31.46 22.32
CA VAL A 147 5.87 -32.64 22.06
C VAL A 147 7.00 -32.75 23.08
N VAL A 148 7.69 -31.64 23.39
CA VAL A 148 8.76 -31.64 24.40
C VAL A 148 8.19 -32.01 25.77
N PHE A 149 7.07 -31.40 26.17
CA PHE A 149 6.43 -31.69 27.45
C PHE A 149 6.00 -33.16 27.58
N VAL A 150 5.35 -33.72 26.56
CA VAL A 150 4.95 -35.13 26.55
C VAL A 150 6.17 -36.05 26.56
N SER A 151 7.24 -35.71 25.85
CA SER A 151 8.47 -36.51 25.85
C SER A 151 9.12 -36.54 27.24
N GLU A 152 9.20 -35.40 27.93
CA GLU A 152 9.72 -35.34 29.30
C GLU A 152 8.83 -36.11 30.28
N LEU A 153 7.51 -36.00 30.14
CA LEU A 153 6.56 -36.75 30.96
C LEU A 153 6.72 -38.26 30.75
N PHE A 154 6.90 -38.68 29.49
CA PHE A 154 7.10 -40.07 29.12
C PHE A 154 8.43 -40.62 29.65
N PHE A 155 9.53 -39.88 29.52
CA PHE A 155 10.82 -40.26 30.10
C PHE A 155 10.78 -40.32 31.63
N ARG A 156 10.12 -39.36 32.30
CA ARG A 156 9.93 -39.41 33.76
C ARG A 156 9.09 -40.60 34.18
N TYR A 157 8.04 -40.92 33.44
CA TYR A 157 7.17 -42.07 33.72
C TYR A 157 7.91 -43.41 33.58
N LEU A 158 8.70 -43.58 32.52
CA LEU A 158 9.55 -44.75 32.33
C LEU A 158 10.63 -44.86 33.41
N ASN A 159 11.25 -43.74 33.80
CA ASN A 159 12.25 -43.70 34.87
C ASN A 159 11.64 -44.03 36.25
N ASN A 160 10.42 -43.55 36.54
CA ASN A 160 9.70 -43.90 37.77
C ASN A 160 9.19 -45.35 37.79
N ARG A 161 8.94 -45.96 36.63
CA ARG A 161 8.55 -47.38 36.51
C ARG A 161 9.73 -48.34 36.37
N GLY A 162 10.97 -47.84 36.28
CA GLY A 162 12.19 -48.64 36.37
C GLY A 162 12.46 -49.58 35.20
N ILE A 163 11.89 -49.35 34.01
CA ILE A 163 12.04 -50.25 32.86
C ILE A 163 13.00 -49.63 31.82
N CYS A 164 14.27 -50.03 31.95
CA CYS A 164 15.41 -49.98 31.02
C CYS A 164 16.09 -48.60 30.78
N MET A 165 17.42 -48.41 30.98
CA MET A 165 18.57 -49.30 30.72
C MET A 165 19.76 -49.07 31.70
N PRO A 166 20.84 -49.89 31.67
CA PRO A 166 21.62 -50.26 32.85
C PRO A 166 22.54 -49.15 33.36
N LYS A 167 22.80 -49.19 34.66
CA LYS A 167 23.98 -48.57 35.28
C LYS A 167 25.22 -49.34 34.83
N ASP A 168 25.77 -49.02 33.67
CA ASP A 168 27.18 -49.31 33.44
C ASP A 168 27.80 -48.29 32.49
N GLY A 169 28.87 -47.63 32.94
CA GLY A 169 29.76 -46.87 32.05
C GLY A 169 29.81 -45.34 32.16
N ARG A 170 29.37 -44.70 33.25
CA ARG A 170 29.58 -43.24 33.43
C ARG A 170 30.42 -42.80 34.64
N GLU A 171 31.37 -43.64 35.06
CA GLU A 171 32.39 -43.27 36.06
C GLU A 171 33.80 -42.99 35.49
N ARG A 172 34.06 -43.10 34.18
CA ARG A 172 35.42 -42.85 33.63
C ARG A 172 35.64 -41.53 32.88
N LEU A 173 34.61 -40.71 32.64
CA LEU A 173 34.76 -39.42 31.97
C LEU A 173 34.53 -38.20 32.88
N GLN A 174 34.66 -38.36 34.20
CA GLN A 174 34.66 -37.23 35.15
C GLN A 174 35.99 -37.05 35.88
N ARG A 175 37.00 -37.92 35.64
CA ARG A 175 38.30 -37.85 36.33
C ARG A 175 39.47 -37.31 35.48
N LYS A 176 39.23 -36.79 34.26
CA LYS A 176 40.25 -36.15 33.42
C LYS A 176 39.91 -34.75 32.89
N LEU A 177 38.87 -34.10 33.44
CA LEU A 177 38.56 -32.69 33.11
C LEU A 177 38.65 -31.78 34.34
N HIS A 178 39.57 -32.09 35.26
CA HIS A 178 39.83 -31.26 36.45
C HIS A 178 41.24 -30.64 36.46
N VAL A 179 41.94 -30.68 35.32
CA VAL A 179 43.24 -30.01 35.10
C VAL A 179 43.20 -29.27 33.77
N PHE A 180 42.34 -28.27 33.66
CA PHE A 180 42.59 -27.09 32.82
C PHE A 180 41.69 -25.96 33.31
N LYS A 181 42.05 -25.46 34.50
CA LYS A 181 41.55 -24.18 35.01
C LYS A 181 42.41 -23.10 34.36
N GLU A 182 42.02 -22.70 33.15
CA GLU A 182 42.58 -21.52 32.51
C GLU A 182 41.60 -20.36 32.69
N ASN A 183 42.12 -19.27 33.23
CA ASN A 183 41.39 -18.08 33.62
C ASN A 183 40.86 -17.34 32.38
N VAL A 184 39.59 -17.53 32.04
CA VAL A 184 38.90 -16.67 31.08
C VAL A 184 38.11 -15.62 31.87
N LYS A 185 38.53 -14.36 31.73
CA LYS A 185 37.77 -13.20 32.22
C LYS A 185 36.39 -13.21 31.56
N VAL A 186 35.36 -13.18 32.39
CA VAL A 186 33.98 -12.94 31.98
C VAL A 186 33.89 -11.47 31.57
N ASP A 187 33.85 -11.20 30.28
CA ASP A 187 33.37 -9.90 29.80
C ASP A 187 31.87 -9.81 30.11
N ASN A 188 31.51 -8.71 30.75
CA ASN A 188 30.16 -8.36 31.16
C ASN A 188 29.20 -8.34 29.96
N VAL A 189 28.52 -9.45 29.70
CA VAL A 189 27.42 -9.50 28.74
C VAL A 189 26.26 -8.69 29.32
N THR A 190 26.10 -7.49 28.80
CA THR A 190 24.98 -6.59 29.09
C THR A 190 23.71 -7.21 28.48
N PRO A 191 22.57 -7.26 29.20
CA PRO A 191 21.32 -7.72 28.61
C PRO A 191 20.96 -6.86 27.38
N PRO A 192 20.23 -7.42 26.39
CA PRO A 192 19.85 -6.66 25.20
C PRO A 192 19.12 -5.38 25.61
N PRO A 193 19.42 -4.24 24.97
CA PRO A 193 18.83 -2.97 25.34
C PRO A 193 17.30 -3.02 25.14
N PRO A 194 16.53 -2.35 26.01
CA PRO A 194 15.09 -2.26 25.85
C PRO A 194 14.72 -1.67 24.48
N TYR A 195 13.62 -2.15 23.90
CA TYR A 195 13.09 -1.80 22.56
C TYR A 195 12.97 -0.29 22.28
N THR A 196 13.01 0.55 23.31
CA THR A 196 12.99 2.01 23.22
C THR A 196 14.22 2.60 22.51
N THR A 197 15.29 1.83 22.31
CA THR A 197 16.52 2.30 21.65
C THR A 197 16.48 2.28 20.11
N LEU A 198 15.53 1.58 19.49
CA LEU A 198 15.41 1.53 18.02
C LEU A 198 14.90 2.84 17.39
N PHE A 199 14.08 3.61 18.12
CA PHE A 199 13.46 4.84 17.58
C PHE A 199 14.30 6.10 17.76
N ASN A 200 15.40 6.06 18.53
CA ASN A 200 16.31 7.20 18.66
C ASN A 200 17.39 7.23 17.56
N ARG A 201 17.59 6.12 16.81
CA ARG A 201 18.64 6.05 15.78
C ARG A 201 18.26 6.82 14.49
N SER A 202 16.98 7.04 14.21
CA SER A 202 16.56 7.73 12.98
C SER A 202 16.72 9.26 13.03
N ARG A 203 16.88 9.88 14.21
CA ARG A 203 17.10 11.34 14.32
C ARG A 203 18.51 11.78 13.95
N ASN A 204 19.52 10.89 14.06
CA ASN A 204 20.91 11.25 13.77
C ASN A 204 21.38 10.84 12.36
N ILE A 205 20.55 10.16 11.57
CA ILE A 205 20.88 9.75 10.19
C ILE A 205 20.28 10.72 9.15
N LEU A 206 19.32 11.56 9.54
CA LEU A 206 18.73 12.59 8.68
C LEU A 206 19.30 14.00 8.97
N GLY A 207 20.63 14.07 9.12
CA GLY A 207 21.37 15.32 9.34
C GLY A 207 22.18 15.82 8.14
N SER A 208 22.10 15.18 6.97
CA SER A 208 22.93 15.55 5.80
C SER A 208 22.18 15.64 4.47
N ILE A 209 20.91 16.06 4.46
CA ILE A 209 20.26 16.52 3.22
C ILE A 209 19.61 17.86 3.50
N ALA A 210 20.11 18.86 2.78
CA ALA A 210 19.72 20.25 2.87
C ALA A 210 18.32 20.50 2.29
N GLU A 211 17.60 21.39 2.98
CA GLU A 211 16.48 22.26 2.55
C GLU A 211 15.04 21.71 2.40
N PRO A 212 13.99 22.57 2.52
CA PRO A 212 13.96 23.97 2.96
C PRO A 212 13.14 24.21 4.25
N LYS A 213 13.48 25.32 4.91
CA LYS A 213 12.80 25.91 6.06
C LYS A 213 11.46 26.51 5.62
N GLU A 214 10.36 26.07 6.22
CA GLU A 214 9.13 26.87 6.31
C GLU A 214 8.22 26.32 7.42
N PHE A 215 8.59 26.58 8.68
CA PHE A 215 7.69 27.03 9.77
C PHE A 215 8.49 27.15 11.09
N ALA A 216 9.43 28.08 11.14
CA ALA A 216 10.09 28.45 12.39
C ALA A 216 9.24 29.47 13.14
N ALA A 217 8.28 28.99 13.92
CA ALA A 217 7.68 29.80 14.98
C ALA A 217 8.64 29.81 16.18
N ARG A 218 9.41 30.89 16.25
CA ARG A 218 9.90 31.63 17.43
C ARG A 218 10.08 30.84 18.75
N GLU A 219 11.34 30.78 19.15
CA GLU A 219 11.91 30.44 20.47
C GLU A 219 10.95 30.53 21.68
N THR A 220 10.85 29.42 22.42
CA THR A 220 11.13 29.43 23.87
C THR A 220 11.76 28.09 24.25
N ASN A 221 12.96 28.16 24.82
CA ASN A 221 13.67 27.05 25.42
C ASN A 221 12.86 26.53 26.62
N THR A 222 12.15 25.41 26.47
CA THR A 222 11.66 24.52 27.57
C THR A 222 10.66 23.44 27.10
N LEU A 223 10.31 23.36 25.81
CA LEU A 223 9.43 22.29 25.32
C LEU A 223 10.19 20.95 25.18
N GLN A 224 10.41 20.29 26.31
CA GLN A 224 10.97 18.95 26.34
C GLN A 224 9.90 17.97 25.84
N ARG A 225 10.15 17.37 24.67
CA ARG A 225 9.30 16.31 24.11
C ARG A 225 9.54 15.02 24.90
N GLN A 226 8.47 14.39 25.37
CA GLN A 226 8.55 13.13 26.11
C GLN A 226 7.58 12.11 25.53
N ASN A 227 8.07 10.88 25.36
CA ASN A 227 7.25 9.75 24.91
C ASN A 227 6.80 8.95 26.14
N ILE A 228 5.48 8.89 26.36
CA ILE A 228 4.86 8.16 27.47
C ILE A 228 3.87 7.17 26.84
N ASN A 229 4.08 5.87 27.08
CA ASN A 229 3.23 4.78 26.56
C ASN A 229 3.00 4.82 25.03
N GLY A 230 4.03 5.21 24.26
CA GLY A 230 3.97 5.23 22.80
C GLY A 230 3.28 6.45 22.19
N ARG A 231 2.93 7.47 23.00
CA ARG A 231 2.40 8.75 22.52
C ARG A 231 3.38 9.88 22.85
N GLU A 232 3.61 10.76 21.88
CA GLU A 232 4.46 11.94 22.08
C GLU A 232 3.68 13.07 22.75
N TYR A 233 4.28 13.67 23.77
CA TYR A 233 3.74 14.83 24.49
C TYR A 233 4.76 15.95 24.53
N PHE A 234 4.28 17.18 24.52
CA PHE A 234 5.05 18.32 25.03
C PHE A 234 4.84 18.42 26.54
N VAL A 235 5.94 18.51 27.29
CA VAL A 235 5.89 18.80 28.72
C VAL A 235 6.01 20.32 28.88
N VAL A 236 4.93 20.96 29.36
CA VAL A 236 4.93 22.39 29.68
C VAL A 236 4.90 22.54 31.18
N LYS A 237 5.87 23.27 31.74
CA LYS A 237 5.82 23.66 33.15
C LYS A 237 4.95 24.91 33.28
N GLY A 238 3.84 24.79 34.01
CA GLY A 238 3.02 25.96 34.36
C GLY A 238 3.71 26.83 35.40
N ASN A 239 3.28 28.08 35.52
CA ASN A 239 3.80 29.02 36.52
C ASN A 239 3.58 28.53 37.97
N ASP A 240 2.66 27.58 38.15
CA ASP A 240 2.32 26.94 39.43
C ASP A 240 3.32 25.82 39.82
N GLY A 241 4.39 25.60 39.04
CA GLY A 241 5.36 24.51 39.24
C GLY A 241 4.88 23.12 38.80
N ALA A 242 3.57 22.96 38.52
CA ALA A 242 3.01 21.73 37.98
C ALA A 242 3.37 21.53 36.50
N SER A 243 3.79 20.31 36.15
CA SER A 243 4.01 19.92 34.74
C SER A 243 2.70 19.44 34.12
N ARG A 244 2.37 19.98 32.94
CA ARG A 244 1.20 19.61 32.15
C ARG A 244 1.65 18.99 30.83
N LEU A 245 1.02 17.89 30.45
CA LEU A 245 1.31 17.17 29.21
C LEU A 245 0.33 17.61 28.13
N ILE A 246 0.85 18.08 26.99
CA ILE A 246 0.05 18.41 25.81
C ILE A 246 0.31 17.34 24.75
N PRO A 247 -0.69 16.53 24.36
CA PRO A 247 -0.50 15.51 23.34
C PRO A 247 -0.18 16.15 21.99
N LEU A 248 0.88 15.67 21.34
CA LEU A 248 1.18 16.01 19.97
C LEU A 248 0.16 15.33 19.06
N ARG A 249 -0.77 16.12 18.50
CA ARG A 249 -1.73 15.57 17.53
C ARG A 249 -1.00 15.27 16.22
N VAL A 250 -1.22 14.06 15.72
CA VAL A 250 -0.86 13.66 14.35
C VAL A 250 -1.59 14.62 13.39
N PRO A 251 -0.95 15.14 12.32
CA PRO A 251 -1.58 16.08 11.38
C PRO A 251 -2.92 15.57 10.79
N SER A 252 -3.18 14.27 10.83
CA SER A 252 -4.47 13.67 10.46
C SER A 252 -5.65 14.07 11.35
N ALA A 253 -5.43 14.53 12.60
CA ALA A 253 -6.50 14.97 13.49
C ALA A 253 -7.00 16.40 13.21
N ALA A 254 -6.27 17.19 12.41
CA ALA A 254 -6.73 18.52 11.97
C ALA A 254 -7.79 18.42 10.85
N LEU A 255 -7.88 17.28 10.15
CA LEU A 255 -8.85 17.03 9.09
C LEU A 255 -10.27 16.71 9.60
N PHE A 256 -10.44 16.48 10.90
CA PHE A 256 -11.74 16.23 11.52
C PHE A 256 -12.12 17.38 12.47
N GLN A 257 -12.25 18.60 11.92
CA GLN A 257 -13.09 19.61 12.55
C GLN A 257 -14.52 19.39 12.08
N TYR A 258 -15.35 18.78 12.93
CA TYR A 258 -16.79 18.84 12.75
C TYR A 258 -17.23 20.29 12.96
N SER A 259 -17.50 21.01 11.87
CA SER A 259 -18.27 22.24 11.95
C SER A 259 -19.71 21.86 12.30
N TYR A 260 -20.06 21.98 13.58
CA TYR A 260 -21.46 22.02 13.96
C TYR A 260 -22.02 23.38 13.51
N THR A 261 -22.65 23.40 12.34
CA THR A 261 -23.51 24.53 11.94
C THR A 261 -24.89 24.32 12.57
N LYS A 262 -25.32 25.29 13.36
CA LYS A 262 -26.72 25.52 13.72
C LYS A 262 -27.54 25.87 12.50
#